data_AF-A0A7C5MD82-F1
#
_entry.id   AF-A0A7C5MD82-F1
#
_cell.length_a   1.000
_cell.length_b   1.000
_cell.length_c   1.000
_cell.angle_alpha   90.00
_cell.angle_beta   90.00
_cell.angle_gamma   90.00
#
_symmetry.space_group_name_H-M   'P 1'
#
loop_
_entity.id
_entity.type
_entity.pdbx_description
1 polymer ?
#
loop_
_entity_poly.entity_id
_entity_poly.type
_entity_poly.pdbx_seq_one_letter_code
_entity_poly.pdbx_strand_id
1 'polypeptide(L)' 'TWITDYFIIASGNSPIHTKTLAEALLDGIEEHPISIDGLKRGRWVLIDYAEVIVHIFIPEMREYYKLEKLWADTELISSI' A
#
# COMPACT_ATOMS: atom_id res chain seq x y z
N THR A 1 4.68 -21.55 0.49
CA THR A 1 4.19 -20.57 1.48
C THR A 1 3.95 -19.28 0.72
N TRP A 2 2.70 -19.05 0.31
CA TRP A 2 2.32 -17.86 -0.44
C TRP A 2 1.93 -16.80 0.59
N ILE A 3 2.45 -15.58 0.48
CA ILE A 3 2.24 -14.49 1.45
C ILE A 3 0.92 -13.75 1.15
N THR A 4 0.65 -13.48 -0.12
CA THR A 4 -0.55 -12.79 -0.61
C THR A 4 -0.68 -13.01 -2.11
N ASP A 5 -1.87 -12.79 -2.67
CA ASP A 5 -2.16 -12.98 -4.09
C ASP A 5 -1.98 -11.68 -4.89
N TYR A 6 -2.24 -10.52 -4.27
CA TYR A 6 -2.14 -9.21 -4.91
C TYR A 6 -1.41 -8.16 -4.07
N PHE A 7 -0.58 -7.37 -4.74
CA PHE A 7 0.03 -6.17 -4.18
C PHE A 7 -0.49 -4.92 -4.89
N ILE A 8 -0.91 -3.93 -4.10
CA ILE A 8 -1.27 -2.61 -4.59
C ILE A 8 -0.23 -1.62 -4.08
N ILE A 9 0.39 -0.86 -4.97
CA ILE A 9 1.37 0.18 -4.61
C ILE A 9 0.86 1.54 -5.09
N ALA A 10 0.40 2.35 -4.13
CA ALA A 10 -0.05 3.71 -4.34
C ALA A 10 0.97 4.74 -3.82
N SER A 11 0.87 5.97 -4.31
CA SER A 11 1.73 7.09 -3.89
C SER A 11 0.91 8.30 -3.46
N GLY A 12 1.21 8.86 -2.30
CA GLY A 12 0.71 10.14 -1.81
C GLY A 12 1.84 11.17 -1.72
N ASN A 13 1.64 12.38 -2.26
CA ASN A 13 2.70 13.41 -2.31
C ASN A 13 3.16 13.97 -0.94
N SER A 14 2.48 13.64 0.15
CA SER A 14 2.83 14.07 1.51
C SER A 14 2.27 13.09 2.54
N PRO A 15 2.75 13.11 3.80
CA PRO A 15 2.23 12.23 4.84
C PRO A 15 0.72 12.38 5.07
N ILE A 16 0.20 13.60 4.94
CA ILE A 16 -1.22 13.89 5.04
C ILE A 16 -1.96 13.25 3.87
N HIS A 17 -1.48 13.42 2.64
CA HIS A 17 -2.11 12.83 1.46
C HIS A 17 -2.14 11.30 1.55
N THR A 18 -1.03 10.65 1.91
CA THR A 18 -0.98 9.20 2.12
C THR A 18 -1.99 8.74 3.17
N LYS A 19 -2.11 9.48 4.27
CA LYS A 19 -3.08 9.19 5.32
C LYS A 19 -4.52 9.30 4.81
N THR A 20 -4.83 10.37 4.06
CA THR A 20 -6.16 10.55 3.46
C THR A 20 -6.49 9.47 2.44
N LEU A 21 -5.52 9.01 1.65
CA LEU A 21 -5.71 7.87 0.74
C LEU A 21 -6.00 6.58 1.52
N ALA A 22 -5.28 6.33 2.61
CA ALA A 22 -5.50 5.18 3.48
C ALA A 22 -6.88 5.22 4.14
N GLU A 23 -7.28 6.38 4.69
CA GLU A 23 -8.61 6.56 5.30
C GLU A 23 -9.72 6.38 4.25
N ALA A 24 -9.58 6.96 3.05
CA ALA A 24 -10.56 6.79 1.97
C ALA A 24 -10.68 5.33 1.52
N LEU A 25 -9.59 4.57 1.50
CA LEU A 25 -9.63 3.14 1.23
C LEU A 25 -10.39 2.37 2.31
N LEU A 26 -10.10 2.67 3.59
CA LEU A 26 -10.75 2.02 4.73
C LEU A 26 -12.25 2.34 4.81
N ASP A 27 -12.65 3.55 4.42
CA ASP A 27 -14.06 3.95 4.36
C ASP A 27 -14.79 3.35 3.15
N GLY A 28 -14.06 3.01 2.08
CA GLY A 28 -14.60 2.49 0.83
C GLY A 28 -14.71 0.97 0.75
N ILE A 29 -14.18 0.24 1.72
CA ILE A 29 -14.18 -1.23 1.78
C ILE A 29 -14.97 -1.67 3.01
N GLU A 30 -15.94 -2.57 2.83
CA GLU A 30 -16.74 -3.10 3.94
C GLU A 30 -15.96 -4.07 4.83
N GLU A 31 -15.01 -4.80 4.24
CA GLU A 31 -14.14 -5.73 4.96
C GLU A 31 -13.14 -4.98 5.85
N HIS A 32 -12.96 -5.48 7.07
CA HIS A 32 -11.97 -4.93 7.98
C HIS A 32 -10.59 -5.51 7.69
N PRO A 33 -9.54 -4.68 7.63
CA PRO A 33 -8.18 -5.17 7.46
C PRO A 33 -7.75 -5.96 8.69
N ILE A 34 -6.92 -6.97 8.44
CA ILE A 34 -6.26 -7.77 9.47
C ILE A 34 -5.29 -6.89 10.25
N SER A 35 -4.57 -6.01 9.55
CA SER A 35 -3.66 -5.06 10.18
C SER A 35 -3.52 -3.77 9.40
N ILE A 36 -3.23 -2.70 10.14
CA ILE A 36 -2.92 -1.37 9.59
C ILE A 36 -1.66 -0.86 10.31
N ASP A 37 -0.61 -0.61 9.53
CA ASP A 37 0.66 -0.10 10.04
C ASP A 37 1.01 1.26 9.41
N GLY A 38 1.68 2.11 10.20
CA GLY A 38 2.23 3.37 9.73
C GLY A 38 1.22 4.51 9.49
N LEU A 39 -0.09 4.28 9.63
CA LEU A 39 -1.16 5.27 9.39
C LEU A 39 -0.93 6.61 10.11
N LYS A 40 -0.54 6.57 11.39
CA LYS A 40 -0.27 7.80 12.17
C LYS A 40 0.88 8.64 11.61
N ARG A 41 1.89 8.00 11.01
CA ARG A 41 3.07 8.68 10.46
C ARG A 41 2.87 9.13 9.02
N GLY A 42 2.08 8.38 8.24
CA GLY A 42 1.71 8.72 6.86
C GLY A 42 2.86 8.65 5.83
N ARG A 43 4.10 8.34 6.22
CA ARG A 43 5.21 8.23 5.25
C ARG A 43 5.17 6.92 4.45
N TRP A 44 4.72 5.87 5.11
CA TRP A 44 4.44 4.56 4.52
C TRP A 44 3.30 3.98 5.33
N VAL A 45 2.20 3.68 4.67
CA VAL A 45 1.06 2.99 5.24
C VAL A 45 0.98 1.61 4.60
N LEU A 46 0.84 0.59 5.45
CA LEU A 46 0.62 -0.80 5.06
C LEU A 46 -0.75 -1.22 5.56
N ILE A 47 -1.57 -1.78 4.68
CA ILE A 47 -2.89 -2.30 5.02
C ILE A 47 -2.97 -3.74 4.49
N ASP A 48 -3.29 -4.66 5.38
CA ASP A 48 -3.26 -6.10 5.12
C ASP A 48 -4.68 -6.69 5.15
N TYR A 49 -5.08 -7.31 4.05
CA TYR A 49 -6.33 -8.09 3.92
C TYR A 49 -6.06 -9.57 3.64
N ALA A 50 -4.86 -10.09 3.96
CA ALA A 50 -4.33 -11.40 3.60
C ALA A 50 -4.16 -11.63 2.08
N GLU A 51 -5.25 -11.64 1.33
CA GLU A 51 -5.23 -11.89 -0.13
C GLU A 51 -4.77 -10.67 -0.92
N VAL A 52 -4.94 -9.47 -0.34
CA VAL A 52 -4.51 -8.20 -0.90
C VAL A 52 -3.71 -7.41 0.13
N ILE A 53 -2.52 -6.94 -0.25
CA ILE A 53 -1.73 -6.04 0.58
C ILE A 53 -1.56 -4.68 -0.13
N VAL A 54 -1.97 -3.61 0.54
CA VAL A 54 -1.90 -2.25 0.02
C VAL A 54 -0.75 -1.48 0.68
N HIS A 55 0.14 -0.96 -0.14
CA HIS A 55 1.23 -0.09 0.25
C HIS A 55 0.99 1.32 -0.28
N ILE A 56 0.95 2.31 0.60
CA ILE A 56 0.82 3.71 0.21
C ILE A 56 2.07 4.45 0.70
N PHE A 57 2.84 5.00 -0.23
CA PHE A 57 4.12 5.64 0.04
C PHE A 57 4.12 7.13 -0.25
N ILE A 58 4.96 7.88 0.47
CA ILE A 58 5.48 9.13 -0.08
C ILE A 58 6.57 8.85 -1.13
N PRO A 59 6.78 9.72 -2.14
CA PRO A 59 7.71 9.46 -3.25
C PRO A 59 9.11 9.06 -2.77
N GLU A 60 9.63 9.76 -1.77
CA GLU A 60 10.95 9.53 -1.16
C GLU A 60 11.08 8.11 -0.59
N MET A 61 10.01 7.58 0.03
CA MET A 61 10.01 6.24 0.62
C MET A 61 9.87 5.17 -0.46
N ARG A 62 9.01 5.39 -1.46
CA ARG A 62 8.86 4.46 -2.60
C ARG A 62 10.19 4.26 -3.31
N GLU A 63 10.91 5.35 -3.55
CA GLU A 63 12.21 5.31 -4.20
C GLU A 63 13.33 4.74 -3.31
N TYR A 64 13.24 4.88 -1.99
CA TYR A 64 14.18 4.26 -1.06
C TYR A 64 14.00 2.74 -0.99
N TYR A 65 12.77 2.27 -0.78
CA TYR A 65 12.49 0.84 -0.58
C TYR A 65 12.43 0.05 -1.90
N LYS A 66 12.09 0.70 -3.02
CA LYS A 66 12.01 0.09 -4.37
C LYS A 66 11.32 -1.27 -4.37
N LEU A 67 10.20 -1.40 -3.66
CA LEU A 67 9.49 -2.68 -3.53
C LEU A 67 9.07 -3.26 -4.88
N GLU A 68 8.89 -2.42 -5.89
CA GLU A 68 8.65 -2.85 -7.27
C GLU A 68 9.76 -3.76 -7.82
N LYS A 69 11.01 -3.61 -7.34
CA LYS A 69 12.11 -4.50 -7.72
C LYS A 69 12.01 -5.89 -7.09
N LEU A 70 11.42 -5.97 -5.90
CA LEU A 70 11.24 -7.25 -5.21
C LEU A 70 10.19 -8.11 -5.93
N TRP A 71 9.22 -7.46 -6.58
CA TRP A 71 8.10 -8.10 -7.28
C TRP A 71 8.21 -7.97 -8.81
N ALA A 72 9.39 -7.61 -9.34
CA ALA A 72 9.59 -7.33 -10.76
C ALA A 72 9.32 -8.54 -11.68
N ASP A 73 9.42 -9.76 -11.16
CA ASP A 73 9.15 -10.99 -11.90
C ASP A 73 7.65 -11.35 -11.95
N THR A 74 6.78 -10.51 -11.36
CA THR A 74 5.32 -10.72 -11.32
C THR A 74 4.64 -9.95 -12.45
N GLU A 75 3.56 -10.51 -12.98
CA GLU A 75 2.74 -9.85 -14.01
C GLU A 75 2.12 -8.56 -13.48
N LEU A 76 2.44 -7.42 -14.11
CA LEU A 76 1.79 -6.15 -13.81
C LEU A 76 0.39 -6.14 -14.42
N ILE A 77 -0.63 -6.25 -13.56
CA ILE A 77 -2.03 -6.34 -13.99
C ILE A 77 -2.52 -5.00 -14.60
N SER A 78 -2.15 -3.86 -14.01
CA SER A 78 -2.46 -2.52 -14.56
C SER A 78 -1.65 -1.41 -13.86
N SER A 79 -1.45 -0.29 -14.55
CA SER A 79 -0.93 0.96 -13.98
C SER A 79 -1.93 2.07 -14.31
N ILE A 80 -2.40 2.78 -13.28
CA ILE A 80 -3.40 3.84 -13.34
C ILE A 80 -2.81 5.11 -12.74
#